data_AF-A0AAN7CDV6-F1
#
_entry.id   AF-A0AAN7CDV6-F1
#
_cell.length_a   1.000
_cell.length_b   1.000
_cell.length_c   1.000
_cell.angle_alpha   90.00
_cell.angle_beta   90.00
_cell.angle_gamma   90.00
#
_symmetry.space_group_name_H-M   'P 1'
#
loop_
_entity.id
_entity.type
_entity.pdbx_description
1 polymer ?
#
loop_
_entity_poly.entity_id
_entity_poly.type
_entity_poly.pdbx_seq_one_letter_code
_entity_poly.pdbx_strand_id
1 'polypeptide(L)'
;MASASVTADPAPAPAPALPEGYTLRPGYPPIPAYLHLRAAAGLTPKTAAQAKPVAQHSWYGCYITFSNPSNTDNNNEGTADKEEEIVAMGRIIGDGGWYFHIADMAVLPTHQRKGLGDAVLKDLLRHIKEHAPQDGTGAYVTLFADGPGRKLYAKNGFVEALPSGQLGMMLPMGWEGR
;
A
#
# COMPACT_ATOMS: atom_id res chain seq x y z
N MET A 1 3.53 16.54 43.92
CA MET A 1 2.34 15.97 43.27
C MET A 1 2.16 16.63 41.92
N ALA A 2 2.29 15.87 40.83
CA ALA A 2 1.68 16.16 39.54
C ALA A 2 1.55 14.80 38.84
N SER A 3 0.37 14.20 38.95
CA SER A 3 0.03 12.94 38.30
C SER A 3 -0.08 13.20 36.79
N ALA A 4 0.89 12.73 36.02
CA ALA A 4 0.77 12.71 34.56
C ALA A 4 -0.34 11.73 34.20
N SER A 5 -1.46 12.27 33.72
CA SER A 5 -2.55 11.49 33.14
C SER A 5 -2.04 10.81 31.88
N VAL A 6 -1.74 9.51 31.96
CA VAL A 6 -1.56 8.65 30.80
C VAL A 6 -2.89 8.58 30.08
N THR A 7 -3.07 9.41 29.05
CA THR A 7 -4.17 9.24 28.11
C THR A 7 -3.91 7.94 27.37
N ALA A 8 -4.73 6.93 27.61
CA ALA A 8 -4.70 5.68 26.87
C ALA A 8 -4.72 5.97 25.37
N ASP A 9 -3.84 5.30 24.62
CA ASP A 9 -3.83 5.38 23.16
C ASP A 9 -5.23 5.06 22.63
N PRO A 10 -5.75 5.85 21.66
CA PRO A 10 -7.02 5.53 21.04
C PRO A 10 -6.92 4.13 20.43
N ALA A 11 -7.96 3.31 20.68
CA ALA A 11 -8.07 1.97 20.13
C ALA A 11 -7.74 1.96 18.62
N PRO A 12 -7.04 0.92 18.13
CA PRO A 12 -6.61 0.85 16.74
C PRO A 12 -7.81 1.05 15.82
N ALA A 13 -7.62 1.87 14.80
CA ALA A 13 -8.69 2.18 13.86
C ALA A 13 -9.21 0.87 13.23
N PRO A 14 -10.54 0.68 13.14
CA PRO A 14 -11.10 -0.54 12.59
C PRO A 14 -10.56 -0.79 11.18
N ALA A 15 -10.32 -2.07 10.87
CA ALA A 15 -9.89 -2.47 9.53
C ALA A 15 -10.83 -1.90 8.47
N PRO A 16 -10.29 -1.40 7.35
CA PRO A 16 -11.12 -0.82 6.30
C PRO A 16 -12.12 -1.88 5.81
N ALA A 17 -13.41 -1.53 5.85
CA ALA A 17 -14.47 -2.42 5.36
C ALA A 17 -14.31 -2.62 3.85
N LEU A 18 -14.05 -3.85 3.44
CA LEU A 18 -13.95 -4.25 2.04
C LEU A 18 -15.29 -4.81 1.54
N PRO A 19 -15.60 -4.69 0.23
CA PRO A 19 -16.75 -5.37 -0.35
C PRO A 19 -16.62 -6.90 -0.24
N GLU A 20 -17.74 -7.61 -0.38
CA GLU A 20 -17.74 -9.07 -0.40
C GLU A 20 -16.79 -9.65 -1.45
N GLY A 21 -16.12 -10.75 -1.11
CA GLY A 21 -15.14 -11.42 -1.95
C GLY A 21 -13.74 -10.81 -1.89
N TYR A 22 -13.54 -9.64 -1.28
CA TYR A 22 -12.22 -9.02 -1.13
C TYR A 22 -11.63 -9.22 0.26
N THR A 23 -10.36 -9.63 0.32
CA THR A 23 -9.65 -9.85 1.58
C THR A 23 -8.32 -9.10 1.57
N LEU A 24 -8.09 -8.24 2.57
CA LEU A 24 -6.80 -7.59 2.79
C LEU A 24 -5.86 -8.55 3.50
N ARG A 25 -4.63 -8.68 3.02
CA ARG A 25 -3.59 -9.57 3.55
C ARG A 25 -2.29 -8.77 3.80
N PRO A 26 -1.67 -8.91 4.98
CA PRO A 26 -0.32 -8.38 5.18
C PRO A 26 0.70 -9.16 4.33
N GLY A 27 1.80 -8.51 3.98
CA GLY A 27 2.87 -9.07 3.17
C GLY A 27 2.85 -8.60 1.73
N TYR A 28 3.37 -9.43 0.82
CA TYR A 28 3.67 -9.02 -0.55
C TYR A 28 3.14 -10.05 -1.55
N PRO A 29 2.62 -9.62 -2.71
CA PRO A 29 2.32 -10.54 -3.80
C PRO A 29 3.57 -11.32 -4.24
N PRO A 30 3.43 -12.58 -4.67
CA PRO A 30 4.51 -13.30 -5.35
C PRO A 30 5.02 -12.49 -6.57
N ILE A 31 6.31 -12.62 -6.90
CA ILE A 31 6.95 -11.82 -7.95
C ILE A 31 6.13 -11.77 -9.27
N PRO A 32 5.60 -12.89 -9.81
CA PRO A 32 4.79 -12.82 -11.03
C PRO A 32 3.54 -11.94 -10.88
N ALA A 33 2.82 -12.07 -9.76
CA ALA A 33 1.63 -11.27 -9.49
C ALA A 33 1.96 -9.79 -9.25
N TYR A 34 3.05 -9.51 -8.52
CA TYR A 34 3.56 -8.15 -8.34
C TYR A 34 3.88 -7.48 -9.68
N LEU A 35 4.61 -8.16 -10.57
CA LEU A 35 4.96 -7.63 -11.88
C LEU A 35 3.72 -7.41 -12.76
N HIS A 36 2.77 -8.35 -12.73
CA HIS A 36 1.51 -8.24 -13.44
C HIS A 36 0.70 -7.02 -12.96
N LEU A 37 0.50 -6.87 -11.64
CA LEU A 37 -0.22 -5.74 -11.04
C LEU A 37 0.39 -4.40 -11.44
N ARG A 38 1.72 -4.27 -11.39
CA ARG A 38 2.40 -3.04 -11.80
C ARG A 38 2.06 -2.67 -13.24
N ALA A 39 2.26 -3.62 -14.16
CA ALA A 39 2.05 -3.38 -15.57
C ALA A 39 0.58 -3.07 -15.88
N ALA A 40 -0.35 -3.87 -15.34
CA ALA A 40 -1.79 -3.70 -15.56
C ALA A 40 -2.34 -2.40 -14.97
N ALA A 41 -1.76 -1.91 -13.87
CA ALA A 41 -2.12 -0.63 -13.26
C ALA A 41 -1.41 0.59 -13.88
N GLY A 42 -0.58 0.40 -14.91
CA GLY A 42 0.12 1.48 -15.60
C GLY A 42 1.38 1.99 -14.90
N LEU A 43 1.89 1.27 -13.89
CA LEU A 43 3.20 1.57 -13.30
C LEU A 43 4.32 1.17 -14.27
N THR A 44 5.48 1.84 -14.16
CA THR A 44 6.65 1.50 -14.96
C THR A 44 7.01 0.02 -14.78
N PRO A 45 7.13 -0.76 -15.88
CA PRO A 45 7.50 -2.17 -15.84
C PRO A 45 8.85 -2.39 -15.14
N LYS A 46 9.00 -3.56 -14.50
CA LYS A 46 10.21 -3.98 -13.79
C LYS A 46 10.54 -5.43 -14.13
N THR A 47 11.80 -5.81 -13.95
CA THR A 47 12.25 -7.20 -14.14
C THR A 47 12.06 -8.02 -12.86
N ALA A 48 12.10 -9.34 -12.98
CA ALA A 48 12.12 -10.24 -11.81
C ALA A 48 13.31 -9.95 -10.87
N ALA A 49 14.47 -9.59 -11.44
CA ALA A 49 15.65 -9.21 -10.65
C ALA A 49 15.41 -7.94 -9.83
N GLN A 50 14.72 -6.95 -10.39
CA GLN A 50 14.32 -5.73 -9.67
C GLN A 50 13.21 -5.98 -8.64
N ALA A 51 12.33 -6.95 -8.88
CA ALA A 51 11.23 -7.30 -7.98
C ALA A 51 11.67 -8.15 -6.78
N LYS A 52 12.66 -9.04 -6.96
CA LYS A 52 13.18 -9.93 -5.90
C LYS A 52 13.49 -9.23 -4.55
N PRO A 53 14.20 -8.08 -4.51
CA PRO A 53 14.51 -7.41 -3.25
C PRO A 53 13.32 -6.70 -2.59
N VAL A 54 12.20 -6.50 -3.30
CA VAL A 54 11.09 -5.63 -2.84
C VAL A 54 10.55 -6.06 -1.48
N ALA A 55 10.23 -7.35 -1.29
CA ALA A 55 9.65 -7.83 -0.04
C ALA A 55 10.62 -7.69 1.15
N GLN A 56 11.91 -7.95 0.93
CA GLN A 56 12.94 -7.90 1.98
C GLN A 56 13.27 -6.48 2.42
N HIS A 57 13.23 -5.52 1.50
CA HIS A 57 13.67 -4.14 1.75
C HIS A 57 12.52 -3.15 1.91
N SER A 58 11.30 -3.66 2.04
CA SER A 58 10.14 -2.85 2.43
C SER A 58 9.98 -2.94 3.93
N TRP A 59 9.58 -1.85 4.55
CA TRP A 59 9.28 -1.82 5.98
C TRP A 59 7.99 -2.58 6.28
N TYR A 60 6.97 -2.38 5.45
CA TYR A 60 5.70 -3.13 5.50
C TYR A 60 5.02 -3.12 4.12
N GLY A 61 4.15 -4.09 3.89
CA GLY A 61 3.31 -4.14 2.69
C GLY A 61 2.01 -4.86 2.97
N CYS A 62 1.03 -4.59 2.11
CA CYS A 62 -0.22 -5.33 2.09
C CYS A 62 -0.74 -5.46 0.66
N TYR A 63 -1.61 -6.43 0.46
CA TYR A 63 -2.29 -6.67 -0.79
C TYR A 63 -3.72 -7.14 -0.56
N ILE A 64 -4.56 -7.03 -1.58
CA ILE A 64 -5.94 -7.50 -1.54
C ILE A 64 -6.08 -8.66 -2.52
N THR A 65 -6.69 -9.74 -2.05
CA THR A 65 -7.15 -10.83 -2.89
C THR A 65 -8.64 -10.73 -3.18
N PHE A 66 -9.09 -11.29 -4.30
CA PHE A 66 -10.48 -11.42 -4.68
C PHE A 66 -10.83 -12.89 -4.93
N SER A 67 -11.87 -13.37 -4.24
CA SER A 67 -12.55 -14.63 -4.51
C SER A 67 -13.92 -14.32 -5.09
N ASN A 68 -14.22 -14.80 -6.31
CA ASN A 68 -15.53 -14.61 -6.91
C ASN A 68 -16.60 -15.41 -6.12
N PRO A 69 -17.57 -14.75 -5.45
CA PRO A 69 -18.61 -15.45 -4.67
C PRO A 69 -19.49 -16.36 -5.54
N SER A 70 -19.64 -16.00 -6.82
CA SER A 70 -20.46 -16.72 -7.79
C SER A 70 -19.78 -17.96 -8.38
N ASN A 71 -18.46 -18.14 -8.16
CA ASN A 71 -17.70 -19.29 -8.65
C ASN A 71 -17.70 -20.41 -7.60
N THR A 72 -18.91 -20.80 -7.17
CA THR A 72 -19.18 -21.93 -6.27
C THR A 72 -19.63 -23.16 -7.06
N ASP A 73 -18.94 -23.47 -8.16
CA ASP A 73 -19.14 -24.74 -8.84
C ASP A 73 -18.52 -25.87 -7.98
N ASN A 74 -19.36 -26.44 -7.12
CA ASN A 74 -19.09 -27.55 -6.20
C ASN A 74 -18.86 -28.91 -6.88
N ASN A 75 -18.32 -28.95 -8.10
CA ASN A 75 -18.26 -30.20 -8.89
C ASN A 75 -16.86 -30.81 -9.05
N ASN A 76 -15.84 -30.32 -8.34
CA ASN A 76 -14.56 -31.03 -8.24
C ASN A 76 -14.29 -31.42 -6.78
N GLU A 77 -14.60 -32.67 -6.45
CA GLU A 77 -14.07 -33.39 -5.28
C GLU A 77 -12.55 -33.56 -5.46
N GLY A 78 -11.82 -32.49 -5.18
CA GLY A 78 -10.37 -32.43 -5.16
C GLY A 78 -10.01 -31.08 -4.60
N THR A 79 -9.08 -31.03 -3.65
CA THR A 79 -8.53 -29.83 -3.00
C THR A 79 -7.90 -28.85 -4.01
N ALA A 80 -8.72 -28.24 -4.86
CA ALA A 80 -8.36 -27.08 -5.66
C ALA A 80 -8.64 -25.87 -4.78
N ASP A 81 -7.57 -25.33 -4.21
CA ASP A 81 -7.57 -24.04 -3.54
C ASP A 81 -8.37 -23.06 -4.41
N LYS A 82 -9.40 -22.41 -3.83
CA LYS A 82 -10.13 -21.34 -4.52
C LYS A 82 -9.08 -20.36 -5.05
N GLU A 83 -8.95 -20.23 -6.37
CA GLU A 83 -7.95 -19.33 -6.95
C GLU A 83 -8.30 -17.89 -6.55
N GLU A 84 -7.61 -17.41 -5.53
CA GLU A 84 -7.70 -16.03 -5.09
C GLU A 84 -6.84 -15.15 -6.00
N GLU A 85 -7.48 -14.26 -6.76
CA GLU A 85 -6.75 -13.32 -7.60
C GLU A 85 -6.20 -12.17 -6.75
N ILE A 86 -4.92 -11.81 -6.91
CA ILE A 86 -4.35 -10.63 -6.26
C ILE A 86 -4.68 -9.38 -7.09
N VAL A 87 -5.53 -8.51 -6.55
CA VAL A 87 -6.17 -7.42 -7.30
C VAL A 87 -5.71 -6.02 -6.91
N ALA A 88 -5.07 -5.87 -5.75
CA ALA A 88 -4.50 -4.59 -5.31
C ALA A 88 -3.28 -4.80 -4.40
N MET A 89 -2.39 -3.82 -4.34
CA MET A 89 -1.23 -3.82 -3.45
C MET A 89 -0.75 -2.40 -3.12
N GLY A 90 0.07 -2.32 -2.08
CA GLY A 90 0.86 -1.15 -1.74
C GLY A 90 1.92 -1.50 -0.69
N ARG A 91 2.95 -0.68 -0.57
CA ARG A 91 4.02 -0.91 0.42
C ARG A 91 4.60 0.39 0.98
N ILE A 92 5.33 0.24 2.07
CA ILE A 92 6.10 1.29 2.72
C ILE A 92 7.58 0.97 2.58
N ILE A 93 8.34 1.97 2.14
CA ILE A 93 9.79 2.05 2.32
C ILE A 93 10.02 3.02 3.49
N GLY A 94 10.89 2.69 4.43
CA GLY A 94 11.15 3.60 5.56
C GLY A 94 12.29 3.15 6.44
N ASP A 95 12.65 4.01 7.40
CA ASP A 95 13.69 3.79 8.40
C ASP A 95 13.16 3.14 9.69
N GLY A 96 11.82 2.99 9.82
CA GLY A 96 11.17 2.52 11.03
C GLY A 96 11.17 3.53 12.18
N GLY A 97 11.73 4.72 11.96
CA GLY A 97 11.73 5.85 12.87
C GLY A 97 10.67 6.85 12.43
N TRP A 98 11.06 7.81 11.60
CA TRP A 98 10.19 8.94 11.26
C TRP A 98 10.02 9.16 9.76
N TYR A 99 10.83 8.57 8.88
CA TYR A 99 10.75 8.82 7.44
C TYR A 99 10.16 7.62 6.68
N PHE A 100 9.04 7.85 5.99
CA PHE A 100 8.34 6.82 5.23
C PHE A 100 7.97 7.29 3.82
N HIS A 101 7.97 6.36 2.88
CA HIS A 101 7.53 6.56 1.51
C HIS A 101 6.52 5.48 1.11
N ILE A 102 5.32 5.90 0.71
CA ILE A 102 4.31 4.99 0.15
C ILE A 102 4.67 4.71 -1.31
N ALA A 103 4.91 3.45 -1.61
CA ALA A 103 5.33 2.98 -2.92
C ALA A 103 4.37 1.92 -3.48
N ASP A 104 4.42 1.76 -4.80
CA ASP A 104 3.81 0.64 -5.53
C ASP A 104 2.32 0.43 -5.27
N MET A 105 1.59 1.53 -5.02
CA MET A 105 0.14 1.53 -4.99
C MET A 105 -0.42 1.13 -6.36
N ALA A 106 -1.14 0.02 -6.42
CA ALA A 106 -1.74 -0.50 -7.65
C ALA A 106 -3.08 -1.18 -7.36
N VAL A 107 -4.03 -1.01 -8.28
CA VAL A 107 -5.31 -1.73 -8.31
C VAL A 107 -5.60 -2.11 -9.75
N LEU A 108 -5.89 -3.40 -10.00
CA LEU A 108 -6.26 -3.88 -11.33
C LEU A 108 -7.44 -3.07 -11.88
N PRO A 109 -7.41 -2.64 -13.16
CA PRO A 109 -8.46 -1.78 -13.74
C PRO A 109 -9.90 -2.28 -13.52
N THR A 110 -10.13 -3.60 -13.64
CA THR A 110 -11.44 -4.27 -13.42
C THR A 110 -11.92 -4.26 -11.96
N HIS A 111 -11.03 -3.95 -11.01
CA HIS A 111 -11.31 -3.87 -9.57
C HIS A 111 -11.23 -2.44 -9.02
N GLN A 112 -10.99 -1.44 -9.86
CA GLN A 112 -10.98 -0.04 -9.45
C GLN A 112 -12.37 0.47 -9.06
N ARG A 113 -12.41 1.64 -8.42
CA ARG A 113 -13.64 2.33 -7.97
C ARG A 113 -14.46 1.59 -6.90
N LYS A 114 -13.91 0.52 -6.32
CA LYS A 114 -14.50 -0.28 -5.23
C LYS A 114 -13.91 0.01 -3.84
N GLY A 115 -13.12 1.08 -3.71
CA GLY A 115 -12.48 1.46 -2.44
C GLY A 115 -11.17 0.73 -2.10
N LEU A 116 -10.71 -0.20 -2.95
CA LEU A 116 -9.54 -1.03 -2.66
C LEU A 116 -8.25 -0.24 -2.42
N GLY A 117 -7.98 0.78 -3.24
CA GLY A 117 -6.81 1.65 -3.05
C GLY A 117 -6.86 2.46 -1.74
N ASP A 118 -8.05 2.85 -1.29
CA ASP A 118 -8.26 3.53 0.01
C ASP A 118 -8.02 2.57 1.17
N ALA A 119 -8.47 1.31 1.04
CA ALA A 119 -8.22 0.28 2.03
C ALA A 119 -6.73 -0.05 2.17
N VAL A 120 -6.01 -0.23 1.06
CA VAL A 120 -4.55 -0.43 1.06
C VAL A 120 -3.85 0.76 1.72
N LEU A 121 -4.12 1.99 1.27
CA LEU A 121 -3.46 3.19 1.82
C LEU A 121 -3.69 3.33 3.33
N LYS A 122 -4.93 3.11 3.79
CA LYS A 122 -5.26 3.19 5.21
C LYS A 122 -4.55 2.12 6.05
N ASP A 123 -4.41 0.91 5.52
CA ASP A 123 -3.66 -0.13 6.21
C ASP A 123 -2.19 0.24 6.37
N LEU A 124 -1.57 0.78 5.31
CA LEU A 124 -0.19 1.28 5.37
C LEU A 124 -0.04 2.41 6.40
N LEU A 125 -0.91 3.44 6.35
CA LEU A 125 -0.86 4.55 7.30
C LEU A 125 -1.11 4.12 8.74
N ARG A 126 -2.02 3.16 8.95
CA ARG A 126 -2.25 2.55 10.26
C ARG A 126 -1.00 1.83 10.76
N HIS A 127 -0.33 1.05 9.90
CA HIS A 127 0.90 0.37 10.28
C HIS A 127 1.99 1.37 10.73
N ILE A 128 2.15 2.49 10.01
CA ILE A 128 3.04 3.58 10.42
C ILE A 128 2.67 4.09 11.82
N LYS A 129 1.39 4.42 12.03
CA LYS A 129 0.91 4.97 13.30
C LYS A 129 1.13 4.01 14.48
N GLU A 130 0.97 2.71 14.27
CA GLU A 130 1.05 1.70 15.32
C GLU A 130 2.49 1.30 15.68
N HIS A 131 3.43 1.42 14.74
CA HIS A 131 4.78 0.84 14.90
C HIS A 131 5.92 1.87 14.90
N ALA A 132 5.71 3.06 14.33
CA ALA A 132 6.70 4.11 14.36
C ALA A 132 6.69 4.83 15.73
N PRO A 133 7.84 5.30 16.23
CA PRO A 133 7.89 6.21 17.37
C PRO A 133 6.93 7.40 17.19
N GLN A 134 6.14 7.67 18.24
CA GLN A 134 5.16 8.76 18.25
C GLN A 134 5.61 9.94 19.12
N ASP A 135 6.83 9.90 19.67
CA ASP A 135 7.43 11.01 20.37
C ASP A 135 7.93 12.08 19.37
N GLY A 136 7.70 13.36 19.68
CA GLY A 136 8.12 14.47 18.82
C GLY A 136 7.10 14.84 17.72
N THR A 137 7.58 15.06 16.49
CA THR A 137 6.77 15.63 15.39
C THR A 137 5.94 14.60 14.61
N GLY A 138 6.04 13.32 14.97
CA GLY A 138 5.40 12.21 14.26
C GLY A 138 6.09 11.83 12.95
N ALA A 139 5.46 10.90 12.22
CA ALA A 139 5.99 10.35 10.98
C ALA A 139 5.87 11.33 9.80
N TYR A 140 6.97 11.52 9.07
CA TYR A 140 7.03 12.18 7.78
C TYR A 140 6.79 11.16 6.65
N VAL A 141 5.61 11.25 6.02
CA VAL A 141 5.16 10.29 5.01
C VAL A 141 5.05 10.96 3.64
N THR A 142 5.75 10.41 2.65
CA THR A 142 5.80 10.95 1.28
C THR A 142 5.31 9.93 0.24
N LEU A 143 4.95 10.41 -0.95
CA LEU A 143 4.62 9.58 -2.12
C LEU A 143 4.72 10.37 -3.42
N PHE A 144 4.74 9.67 -4.55
CA PHE A 144 4.54 10.26 -5.87
C PHE A 144 3.14 9.92 -6.38
N ALA A 145 2.31 10.95 -6.59
CA ALA A 145 0.95 10.79 -7.07
C ALA A 145 0.85 11.03 -8.59
N ASP A 146 0.40 10.04 -9.32
CA ASP A 146 -0.09 10.23 -10.69
C ASP A 146 -1.43 11.01 -10.69
N GLY A 147 -1.84 11.53 -11.84
CA GLY A 147 -3.07 12.32 -11.97
C GLY A 147 -4.30 11.62 -11.36
N PRO A 148 -4.59 10.35 -11.73
CA PRO A 148 -5.71 9.59 -11.17
C PRO A 148 -5.65 9.39 -9.64
N GLY A 149 -4.47 9.15 -9.08
CA GLY A 149 -4.27 8.87 -7.65
C GLY A 149 -4.38 10.10 -6.74
N ARG A 150 -4.19 11.32 -7.24
CA ARG A 150 -4.20 12.55 -6.41
C ARG A 150 -5.41 12.68 -5.49
N LYS A 151 -6.62 12.39 -5.99
CA LYS A 151 -7.86 12.48 -5.18
C LYS A 151 -7.89 11.49 -4.03
N LEU A 152 -7.34 10.30 -4.22
CA LEU A 152 -7.22 9.28 -3.16
C LEU A 152 -6.32 9.79 -2.03
N TYR A 153 -5.15 10.31 -2.37
CA TYR A 153 -4.18 10.78 -1.38
C TYR A 153 -4.67 12.02 -0.66
N ALA A 154 -5.24 13.00 -1.36
CA ALA A 154 -5.78 14.22 -0.76
C ALA A 154 -6.90 13.93 0.25
N LYS A 155 -7.80 12.98 -0.07
CA LYS A 155 -8.86 12.52 0.86
C LYS A 155 -8.29 11.93 2.16
N ASN A 156 -7.09 11.37 2.12
CA ASN A 156 -6.41 10.77 3.28
C ASN A 156 -5.39 11.72 3.93
N GLY A 157 -5.46 13.04 3.64
CA GLY A 157 -4.68 14.06 4.32
C GLY A 157 -3.33 14.40 3.70
N PHE A 158 -2.97 13.80 2.56
CA PHE A 158 -1.78 14.22 1.82
C PHE A 158 -1.99 15.60 1.20
N VAL A 159 -0.97 16.44 1.30
CA VAL A 159 -0.91 17.75 0.64
C VAL A 159 0.19 17.76 -0.42
N GLU A 160 0.09 18.66 -1.38
CA GLU A 160 1.19 18.89 -2.31
C GLU A 160 2.41 19.44 -1.55
N ALA A 161 3.62 19.04 -1.95
CA ALA A 161 4.85 19.58 -1.36
C ALA A 161 5.15 21.01 -1.83
N LEU A 162 4.64 21.41 -3.00
CA LEU A 162 4.86 22.74 -3.57
C LEU A 162 4.44 23.91 -2.63
N PRO A 163 3.26 23.86 -1.96
CA PRO A 163 2.88 24.85 -0.95
C PRO A 163 3.83 25.00 0.24
N SER A 164 4.64 23.99 0.59
CA SER A 164 5.64 24.09 1.66
C SER A 164 7.00 24.62 1.18
N GLY A 165 7.11 24.99 -0.09
CA GLY A 165 8.36 25.45 -0.72
C GLY A 165 9.33 24.33 -1.08
N GLN A 166 8.95 23.07 -0.90
CA GLN A 166 9.77 21.91 -1.23
C GLN A 166 9.32 21.28 -2.55
N LEU A 167 10.26 21.07 -3.48
CA LEU A 167 10.00 20.39 -4.74
C LEU A 167 10.58 18.98 -4.69
N GLY A 168 9.74 17.97 -4.92
CA GLY A 168 10.22 16.60 -5.16
C GLY A 168 11.02 16.57 -6.46
N MET A 169 12.27 16.10 -6.38
CA MET A 169 13.13 15.91 -7.55
C MET A 169 13.42 14.42 -7.71
N MET A 170 13.58 13.97 -8.96
CA MET A 170 13.97 12.61 -9.27
C MET A 170 15.14 12.60 -10.25
N LEU A 171 16.02 11.61 -10.09
CA LEU A 171 17.02 11.29 -11.10
C LEU A 171 16.36 10.43 -12.19
N PRO A 172 16.46 10.80 -13.48
CA PRO A 172 15.89 10.01 -14.57
C PRO A 172 16.40 8.55 -14.55
N MET A 173 15.52 7.61 -14.90
CA MET A 173 15.91 6.21 -15.03
C MET A 173 17.00 6.06 -16.10
N GLY A 174 18.05 5.29 -15.81
CA GLY A 174 19.18 5.11 -16.73
C GLY A 174 20.14 6.30 -16.79
N TRP A 175 20.13 7.20 -15.79
CA TRP A 175 21.13 8.24 -15.66
C TRP A 175 22.53 7.64 -15.40
N GLU A 176 23.49 7.91 -16.29
CA GLU A 176 24.86 7.37 -16.23
C GLU A 176 25.88 8.32 -15.58
N GLY A 177 25.43 9.43 -14.98
CA GLY A 177 26.34 10.47 -14.50
C GLY A 177 26.83 11.36 -15.64
N ARG A 178 27.13 12.61 -15.31
CA ARG A 178 27.97 13.49 -16.12
C ARG A 178 29.20 13.84 -15.31
#